data_AF-A0A8T6N846-F1
#
_entry.id   AF-A0A8T6N846-F1
#
_cell.length_a   1.000
_cell.length_b   1.000
_cell.length_c   1.000
_cell.angle_alpha   90.00
_cell.angle_beta   90.00
_cell.angle_gamma   90.00
#
_symmetry.space_group_name_H-M   'P 1'
#
loop_
_entity.id
_entity.type
_entity.pdbx_description
1 polymer ?
#
loop_
_entity_poly.entity_id
_entity_poly.type
_entity_poly.pdbx_seq_one_letter_code
_entity_poly.pdbx_strand_id
1 'polypeptide(L)'
;MRQYYDANSFLSWSASKKKYVILGSNEPKNGLVSCPSCKIGKLMVIRSRKTKKRFMGCSNYYNGCKASSPMLQKAMIYATKSACPQCQWPMILYRYSRKQKWLRQCANYHCPTKKPKD
;
A
#
# COMPACT_ATOMS: atom_id res chain seq x y z
N MET A 1 18.15 27.38 1.25
CA MET A 1 16.94 26.99 2.03
C MET A 1 17.30 25.81 2.91
N ARG A 2 17.19 25.91 4.23
CA ARG A 2 17.38 24.75 5.13
C ARG A 2 16.07 23.96 5.16
N GLN A 3 16.07 22.80 4.50
CA GLN A 3 14.94 21.88 4.48
C GLN A 3 15.17 20.86 5.60
N TYR A 4 14.20 20.73 6.51
CA TYR A 4 14.28 19.78 7.63
C TYR A 4 13.28 18.66 7.37
N TYR A 5 13.78 17.42 7.37
CA TYR A 5 12.94 16.24 7.29
C TYR A 5 12.50 15.87 8.70
N ASP A 6 11.19 15.89 8.96
CA ASP A 6 10.64 15.09 10.05
C ASP A 6 10.10 13.77 9.48
N ALA A 7 9.91 12.77 10.34
CA ALA A 7 9.55 11.41 9.95
C ALA A 7 8.25 11.31 9.12
N ASN A 8 7.39 12.35 9.08
CA ASN A 8 6.08 12.33 8.42
C ASN A 8 5.70 13.63 7.68
N SER A 9 6.58 14.64 7.60
CA SER A 9 6.26 15.95 7.01
C SER A 9 7.51 16.71 6.54
N PHE A 10 7.33 17.46 5.45
CA PHE A 10 8.33 18.40 4.97
C PHE A 10 8.02 19.79 5.55
N LEU A 11 8.80 20.19 6.55
CA LEU A 11 8.72 21.53 7.12
C LEU A 11 9.60 22.48 6.31
N SER A 12 8.98 23.51 5.75
CA SER A 12 9.70 24.57 5.03
C SER A 12 9.49 25.91 5.73
N TRP A 13 10.55 26.70 5.88
CA TRP A 13 10.42 28.06 6.37
C TRP A 13 9.81 28.96 5.29
N SER A 14 8.65 29.53 5.55
CA SER A 14 8.06 30.57 4.71
C SER A 14 8.58 31.93 5.16
N ALA A 15 9.45 32.54 4.36
CA ALA A 15 9.98 33.88 4.63
C ALA A 15 8.88 34.95 4.68
N SER A 16 7.88 34.86 3.79
CA SER A 16 6.74 35.78 3.75
C SER A 16 5.86 35.67 4.99
N LYS A 17 5.62 34.46 5.52
CA LYS A 17 4.78 34.23 6.70
C LYS A 17 5.56 34.20 8.02
N LYS A 18 6.89 34.34 7.97
CA LYS A 18 7.84 34.16 9.08
C LYS A 18 7.54 32.94 9.97
N LYS A 19 7.19 31.81 9.35
CA LYS A 19 6.89 30.56 10.06
C LYS A 19 7.21 29.33 9.22
N TYR A 20 7.42 28.20 9.90
CA TYR A 20 7.45 26.90 9.22
C TYR A 20 6.05 26.53 8.72
N VAL A 21 5.96 26.10 7.48
CA VAL A 21 4.74 25.61 6.84
C VAL A 21 4.92 24.15 6.44
N ILE A 22 3.89 23.35 6.70
CA ILE A 22 3.82 21.95 6.30
C ILE A 22 3.50 21.94 4.80
N LEU A 23 4.49 21.60 3.98
CA LEU A 23 4.28 21.35 2.57
C LEU A 23 3.79 19.90 2.47
N GLY A 24 2.48 19.75 2.25
CA GLY A 24 1.70 18.50 2.19
C GLY A 24 2.48 17.18 2.19
N SER A 25 2.12 16.30 3.12
CA SER A 25 2.63 14.93 3.20
C SER A 25 2.56 14.24 1.83
N ASN A 26 3.71 13.86 1.25
CA ASN A 26 3.82 13.03 0.04
C ASN A 26 3.29 11.59 0.24
N GLU A 27 2.62 11.34 1.36
CA GLU A 27 2.15 10.03 1.72
C GLU A 27 0.87 9.71 0.92
N PRO A 28 0.84 8.57 0.20
CA PRO A 28 -0.34 8.20 -0.56
C PRO A 28 -1.52 8.01 0.39
N LYS A 29 -2.59 8.79 0.21
CA LYS A 29 -3.84 8.69 1.01
C LYS A 29 -4.41 7.26 1.07
N ASN A 30 -4.15 6.47 0.02
CA ASN A 30 -4.62 5.09 -0.13
C ASN A 30 -3.56 4.04 0.27
N GLY A 31 -2.44 4.46 0.86
CA GLY A 31 -1.40 3.58 1.38
C GLY A 31 -1.90 2.73 2.54
N LEU A 32 -1.63 1.43 2.50
CA LEU A 32 -2.10 0.46 3.49
C LEU A 32 -1.03 0.17 4.54
N VAL A 33 0.11 -0.34 4.08
CA VAL A 33 1.27 -0.71 4.92
C VAL A 33 2.55 -0.30 4.21
N SER A 34 3.63 -0.11 4.95
CA SER A 34 4.96 0.17 4.37
C SER A 34 5.41 -0.97 3.45
N CYS A 35 6.06 -0.63 2.35
CA CYS A 35 6.52 -1.61 1.38
C CYS A 35 7.73 -2.37 1.92
N PRO A 36 7.68 -3.71 2.06
CA PRO A 36 8.80 -4.49 2.58
C PRO A 36 10.01 -4.48 1.64
N SER A 37 9.81 -4.27 0.33
CA SER A 37 10.89 -4.32 -0.66
C SER A 37 11.73 -3.03 -0.70
N CYS A 38 11.12 -1.85 -0.63
CA CYS A 38 11.85 -0.59 -0.70
C CYS A 38 11.87 0.21 0.60
N LYS A 39 11.02 -0.11 1.59
CA LYS A 39 10.87 0.56 2.89
C LYS A 39 10.53 2.06 2.85
N ILE A 40 10.51 2.67 1.67
CA ILE A 40 10.22 4.09 1.43
C ILE A 40 8.74 4.29 1.09
N GLY A 41 8.21 3.49 0.15
CA GLY A 41 6.83 3.61 -0.30
C GLY A 41 5.83 2.81 0.54
N LYS A 42 4.53 2.98 0.26
CA LYS A 42 3.45 2.17 0.82
C LYS A 42 2.85 1.25 -0.24
N LEU A 43 2.39 0.08 0.18
CA LEU A 43 1.59 -0.81 -0.65
C LEU A 43 0.15 -0.31 -0.71
N MET A 44 -0.45 -0.32 -1.89
CA MET A 44 -1.82 0.12 -2.12
C MET A 44 -2.48 -0.71 -3.23
N VAL A 45 -3.81 -0.67 -3.27
CA VAL A 45 -4.59 -1.30 -4.34
C VAL A 45 -4.60 -0.38 -5.55
N ILE A 46 -4.16 -0.90 -6.70
CA ILE A 46 -4.08 -0.19 -7.97
C ILE A 46 -4.98 -0.91 -8.97
N ARG A 47 -5.67 -0.13 -9.81
CA ARG A 47 -6.37 -0.66 -10.98
C ARG A 47 -5.61 -0.23 -12.24
N SER A 48 -5.16 -1.21 -13.02
CA SER A 48 -4.47 -0.94 -14.29
C SER A 48 -5.41 -0.21 -15.25
N ARG A 49 -4.94 0.91 -15.82
CA ARG A 49 -5.71 1.63 -16.85
C ARG A 49 -5.82 0.84 -18.15
N LYS A 50 -4.77 0.08 -18.51
CA LYS A 50 -4.66 -0.74 -19.72
C LYS A 50 -5.49 -2.01 -19.63
N THR A 51 -5.25 -2.85 -18.60
CA THR A 51 -5.91 -4.16 -18.50
C THR A 51 -7.20 -4.14 -17.69
N LYS A 52 -7.52 -3.01 -17.04
CA LYS A 52 -8.63 -2.86 -16.08
C LYS A 52 -8.59 -3.79 -14.86
N LYS A 53 -7.57 -4.65 -14.76
CA LYS A 53 -7.33 -5.59 -13.65
C LYS A 53 -6.83 -4.85 -12.41
N ARG A 54 -7.20 -5.36 -11.23
CA ARG A 54 -6.76 -4.89 -9.92
C ARG A 54 -5.52 -5.64 -9.47
N PHE A 55 -4.57 -4.95 -8.87
CA PHE A 55 -3.37 -5.54 -8.28
C PHE A 55 -2.92 -4.69 -7.11
N MET A 56 -2.06 -5.26 -6.26
CA MET A 56 -1.42 -4.52 -5.20
C MET A 56 -0.05 -4.07 -5.68
N GLY A 57 0.31 -2.82 -5.46
CA GLY A 57 1.59 -2.25 -5.90
C GLY A 57 2.12 -1.19 -4.94
N CYS A 58 3.42 -0.93 -5.04
CA CYS A 58 4.09 0.11 -4.26
C CYS A 58 3.84 1.52 -4.85
N SER A 59 3.65 2.52 -3.99
CA SER A 59 3.63 3.93 -4.38
C SER A 59 4.94 4.43 -4.97
N ASN A 60 6.06 3.79 -4.63
CA ASN A 60 7.40 4.14 -5.11
C ASN A 60 7.77 3.41 -6.41
N TYR A 61 6.80 2.94 -7.19
CA TYR A 61 7.03 2.18 -8.42
C TYR A 61 7.85 2.96 -9.46
N TYR A 62 7.52 4.24 -9.66
CA TYR A 62 8.22 5.11 -10.63
C TYR A 62 9.70 5.33 -10.31
N ASN A 63 10.09 5.17 -9.03
CA ASN A 63 11.47 5.28 -8.58
C ASN A 63 12.17 3.91 -8.52
N GLY A 64 11.66 2.91 -9.26
CA GLY A 64 12.31 1.60 -9.44
C GLY A 64 11.79 0.47 -8.56
N CYS A 65 10.83 0.71 -7.65
CA CYS A 65 10.28 -0.38 -6.83
C CYS A 65 9.38 -1.33 -7.65
N LYS A 66 9.72 -2.62 -7.71
CA LYS A 66 8.97 -3.64 -8.47
C LYS A 66 7.97 -4.44 -7.65
N ALA A 67 7.75 -4.08 -6.38
CA ALA A 67 6.82 -4.79 -5.51
C ALA A 67 5.39 -4.72 -6.06
N SER A 68 4.90 -5.84 -6.58
CA SER A 68 3.55 -5.99 -7.10
C SER A 68 3.03 -7.41 -6.87
N SER A 69 1.71 -7.54 -6.66
CA SER A 69 1.05 -8.83 -6.50
C SER A 69 -0.33 -8.80 -7.16
N PRO A 70 -0.69 -9.79 -7.99
CA PRO A 70 -2.01 -9.87 -8.58
C PRO A 70 -3.07 -10.05 -7.49
N MET A 71 -4.23 -9.43 -7.67
CA MET A 71 -5.36 -9.55 -6.74
C MET A 71 -6.51 -10.38 -7.32
N LEU A 72 -7.45 -10.76 -6.47
CA LEU A 72 -8.69 -11.42 -6.91
C LEU A 72 -9.52 -10.45 -7.76
N GLN A 73 -9.76 -10.80 -9.02
CA GLN A 73 -10.40 -9.87 -9.96
C GLN A 73 -11.92 -9.77 -9.78
N LYS A 74 -12.58 -10.89 -9.47
CA LYS A 74 -14.04 -10.98 -9.37
C LYS A 74 -14.59 -10.81 -7.95
N ALA A 75 -13.73 -10.90 -6.93
CA ALA A 75 -14.16 -10.80 -5.54
C ALA A 75 -14.42 -9.35 -5.11
N MET A 76 -15.33 -9.18 -4.18
CA MET A 76 -15.48 -7.95 -3.40
C MET A 76 -14.38 -7.96 -2.33
N ILE A 77 -13.61 -6.88 -2.20
CA ILE A 77 -12.38 -6.86 -1.41
C ILE A 77 -12.34 -5.62 -0.53
N TYR A 78 -11.99 -5.81 0.74
CA TYR A 78 -11.54 -4.76 1.63
C TYR A 78 -10.07 -5.00 1.98
N ALA A 79 -9.21 -4.07 1.59
CA ALA A 79 -7.80 -4.11 1.97
C ALA A 79 -7.60 -3.44 3.32
N THR A 80 -6.93 -4.13 4.23
CA THR A 80 -6.73 -3.64 5.60
C THR A 80 -5.36 -2.99 5.75
N LYS A 81 -5.21 -2.12 6.74
CA LYS A 81 -3.90 -1.58 7.16
C LYS A 81 -3.12 -2.55 8.07
N SER A 82 -3.58 -3.80 8.22
CA SER A 82 -2.88 -4.82 9.00
C SER A 82 -1.85 -5.54 8.14
N ALA A 83 -0.60 -5.55 8.59
CA ALA A 83 0.48 -6.28 7.92
C ALA A 83 0.40 -7.79 8.21
N CYS A 84 0.75 -8.59 7.21
CA CYS A 84 0.92 -10.03 7.37
C CYS A 84 2.17 -10.32 8.22
N PRO A 85 2.09 -11.17 9.25
CA PRO A 85 3.24 -11.45 10.12
C PRO A 85 4.41 -12.10 9.37
N GLN A 86 4.16 -12.77 8.25
CA GLN A 86 5.17 -13.54 7.51
C GLN A 86 5.88 -12.73 6.43
N CYS A 87 5.12 -11.99 5.60
CA CYS A 87 5.70 -11.27 4.46
C CYS A 87 5.56 -9.74 4.54
N GLN A 88 4.89 -9.20 5.57
CA GLN A 88 4.67 -7.76 5.77
C GLN A 88 3.81 -7.07 4.69
N TRP A 89 3.21 -7.83 3.77
CA TRP A 89 2.17 -7.32 2.87
C TRP A 89 0.84 -7.18 3.60
N PRO A 90 -0.08 -6.32 3.16
CA PRO A 90 -1.32 -6.11 3.88
C PRO A 90 -2.25 -7.32 3.76
N MET A 91 -3.07 -7.51 4.78
CA MET A 91 -4.15 -8.51 4.77
C MET A 91 -5.38 -7.94 4.05
N ILE A 92 -6.14 -8.82 3.41
CA ILE A 92 -7.40 -8.51 2.74
C ILE A 92 -8.54 -9.34 3.33
N LEU A 93 -9.72 -8.76 3.35
CA LEU A 93 -10.99 -9.46 3.51
C LEU A 93 -11.66 -9.55 2.14
N TYR A 94 -12.18 -10.72 1.78
CA TYR A 94 -12.85 -10.91 0.50
C TYR A 94 -14.05 -11.86 0.59
N ARG A 95 -14.97 -11.70 -0.36
CA ARG A 95 -16.08 -12.62 -0.65
C ARG A 95 -16.46 -12.53 -2.13
N TYR A 96 -17.00 -13.60 -2.72
CA TYR A 96 -17.46 -13.58 -4.11
C TYR A 96 -18.94 -13.25 -4.25
N SER A 97 -19.74 -13.58 -3.24
CA SER A 97 -21.18 -13.28 -3.21
C SER A 97 -21.58 -12.68 -1.86
N ARG A 98 -22.66 -11.90 -1.85
CA ARG A 98 -23.23 -11.30 -0.62
C ARG A 98 -23.63 -12.35 0.42
N LYS A 99 -23.99 -13.57 -0.01
CA LYS A 99 -24.36 -14.70 0.85
C LYS A 99 -23.15 -15.36 1.55
N GLN A 100 -21.95 -15.18 1.02
CA GLN A 100 -20.74 -15.80 1.58
C GLN A 100 -20.21 -14.96 2.75
N LYS A 101 -19.66 -15.66 3.75
CA LYS A 101 -18.89 -15.05 4.84
C LYS A 101 -17.63 -14.39 4.26
N TRP A 102 -17.16 -13.34 4.94
CA TRP A 102 -15.88 -12.72 4.63
C TRP A 102 -14.73 -13.66 5.00
N LEU A 103 -13.83 -13.89 4.07
CA LEU A 103 -12.60 -14.66 4.28
C LEU A 103 -11.42 -13.69 4.40
N ARG A 104 -10.48 -14.01 5.29
CA ARG A 104 -9.25 -13.22 5.51
C ARG A 104 -8.05 -13.94 4.89
N GLN A 105 -7.26 -13.23 4.08
CA GLN A 105 -6.02 -13.76 3.52
C GLN A 105 -4.96 -12.67 3.30
N CYS A 106 -3.71 -13.07 3.09
CA CYS A 106 -2.65 -12.14 2.68
C CYS A 106 -2.88 -11.64 1.24
N ALA A 107 -2.55 -10.38 0.94
CA ALA A 107 -2.61 -9.84 -0.42
C ALA A 107 -1.46 -10.30 -1.32
N ASN A 108 -0.34 -10.75 -0.75
CA ASN A 108 0.79 -11.26 -1.52
C ASN A 108 0.46 -12.65 -2.05
N TYR A 109 0.52 -12.81 -3.37
CA TYR A 109 0.36 -14.09 -4.04
C TYR A 109 1.46 -15.08 -3.65
N HIS A 110 2.69 -14.59 -3.44
CA HIS A 110 3.85 -15.39 -3.06
C HIS A 110 3.98 -15.60 -1.54
N CYS A 111 2.95 -15.28 -0.75
CA CYS A 111 3.02 -15.45 0.71
C CYS A 111 3.11 -16.94 1.07
N PRO A 112 4.03 -17.37 1.95
CA PRO A 112 4.12 -18.77 2.38
C PRO A 112 2.83 -19.25 3.06
N THR A 113 2.09 -18.38 3.74
CA THR A 113 0.81 -18.73 4.37
C THR A 113 -0.30 -19.10 3.39
N LYS A 114 -0.13 -18.89 2.09
CA LYS A 114 -1.11 -19.27 1.05
C LYS A 114 -0.86 -20.65 0.48
N LYS A 115 0.36 -21.18 0.62
CA LYS A 115 0.65 -22.53 0.13
C LYS A 115 -0.11 -23.52 1.02
N PRO A 116 -0.79 -24.53 0.46
CA PRO A 116 -1.25 -25.65 1.27
C PRO A 116 -0.03 -26.21 1.99
N LYS A 117 -0.19 -26.52 3.29
CA LYS A 117 0.77 -27.42 3.94
C LYS A 117 0.48 -28.81 3.38
N ASP A 118 1.48 -29.40 2.76
CA ASP A 118 1.44 -30.80 2.30
C ASP A 118 1.17 -31.75 3.48
#